data_AF-A0A957L6V2-F1
#
_entry.id   AF-A0A957L6V2-F1
#
_cell.length_a   1.000
_cell.length_b   1.000
_cell.length_c   1.000
_cell.angle_alpha   90.00
_cell.angle_beta   90.00
_cell.angle_gamma   90.00
#
_symmetry.space_group_name_H-M   'P 1'
#
loop_
_entity.id
_entity.type
_entity.pdbx_description
1 polymer ?
#
loop_
_entity_poly.entity_id
_entity_poly.type
_entity_poly.pdbx_seq_one_letter_code
_entity_poly.pdbx_strand_id
1 'polypeptide(L)'
;SALHDVTDGLQGYVYLLRDVTGRKQAEAALRQERQHAEALAEDYRRARDEALRADEAKSELLARVSHELRTPLGAILGYAETLGGGLIGPVNEKQARALQRIMSNGDDLLYLVNEILDEAQLSSDQVRMSNEPFNPVA
;
A
#
# COMPACT_ATOMS: atom_id res chain seq x y z
N SER A 1 21.48 -58.39 -13.81
CA SER A 1 20.62 -59.48 -14.32
C SER A 1 21.29 -60.83 -14.05
N ALA A 2 20.51 -61.85 -13.70
CA ALA A 2 21.04 -63.20 -13.47
C ALA A 2 21.36 -63.87 -14.81
N LEU A 3 22.55 -64.48 -14.92
CA LEU A 3 22.94 -65.31 -16.04
C LEU A 3 22.64 -66.77 -15.68
N HIS A 4 21.87 -67.43 -16.53
CA HIS A 4 21.52 -68.84 -16.43
C HIS A 4 22.14 -69.61 -17.60
N ASP A 5 22.50 -70.87 -17.37
CA ASP A 5 22.94 -71.81 -18.41
C ASP A 5 21.75 -72.32 -19.25
N VAL A 6 22.02 -73.07 -20.32
CA VAL A 6 21.04 -73.70 -21.21
C VAL A 6 20.12 -74.70 -20.48
N THR A 7 20.53 -75.19 -19.30
CA THR A 7 19.69 -76.03 -18.40
C THR A 7 19.00 -75.24 -17.28
N ASP A 8 18.94 -73.91 -17.38
CA ASP A 8 18.33 -72.99 -16.40
C ASP A 8 18.99 -73.00 -15.00
N GLY A 9 20.25 -73.45 -14.93
CA GLY A 9 21.06 -73.36 -13.71
C GLY A 9 21.64 -71.96 -13.55
N LEU A 10 21.46 -71.33 -12.39
CA LEU A 10 22.04 -70.02 -12.08
C LEU A 10 23.57 -70.09 -12.09
N GLN A 11 24.21 -69.46 -13.06
CA GLN A 11 25.67 -69.39 -13.17
C GLN A 11 26.26 -68.15 -12.51
N GLY A 12 25.51 -67.06 -12.42
CA GLY A 12 26.00 -65.85 -11.75
C GLY A 12 25.12 -64.63 -11.97
N TYR A 13 25.60 -63.49 -11.49
CA TYR A 13 24.93 -62.20 -11.63
C TYR A 13 25.84 -61.22 -12.34
N VAL A 14 25.31 -60.55 -13.36
CA VAL A 14 25.97 -59.39 -13.98
C VAL A 14 25.43 -58.12 -13.33
N TYR A 15 26.35 -57.32 -12.82
CA TYR A 15 26.10 -55.95 -12.36
C TYR A 15 26.80 -54.96 -13.27
N LEU A 16 26.10 -53.92 -13.68
CA LEU A 16 26.67 -52.76 -14.35
C LEU A 16 26.75 -51.63 -13.32
N LEU A 17 27.96 -51.15 -13.04
CA LEU A 17 28.20 -50.01 -12.18
C LEU A 17 28.53 -48.81 -13.05
N ARG A 18 27.81 -47.70 -12.86
CA ARG A 18 28.09 -46.42 -13.50
C ARG A 18 28.30 -45.39 -12.41
N ASP A 19 29.40 -44.63 -12.50
CA ASP A 19 29.58 -43.48 -11.63
C ASP A 19 28.54 -42.41 -11.96
N VAL A 20 27.72 -42.07 -10.96
CA VAL A 20 26.67 -41.05 -11.04
C VAL A 20 26.89 -39.94 -10.01
N THR A 21 28.05 -39.91 -9.35
CA THR A 21 28.35 -39.00 -8.25
C THR A 21 28.17 -37.55 -8.65
N GLY A 22 28.75 -37.14 -9.79
CA GLY A 22 28.64 -35.77 -10.31
C GLY A 22 27.20 -35.36 -10.62
N ARG A 23 26.41 -36.24 -11.24
CA ARG A 23 24.99 -35.96 -11.52
C ARG A 23 24.19 -35.84 -10.22
N LYS A 24 24.42 -36.72 -9.25
CA LYS A 24 23.71 -36.69 -7.96
C LYS A 24 24.04 -35.44 -7.14
N GLN A 25 25.30 -34.99 -7.18
CA GLN A 25 25.71 -33.73 -6.56
C GLN A 25 25.05 -32.52 -7.24
N ALA A 26 25.01 -32.48 -8.57
CA ALA A 26 24.33 -31.41 -9.31
C ALA A 26 22.81 -31.38 -9.04
N GLU A 27 22.15 -32.53 -9.01
CA GLU A 27 20.73 -32.64 -8.64
C GLU A 27 20.45 -32.13 -7.21
N ALA A 28 21.34 -32.45 -6.26
CA ALA A 28 21.21 -32.00 -4.88
C ALA A 28 21.43 -30.48 -4.76
N ALA A 29 22.44 -29.93 -5.43
CA ALA A 29 22.71 -28.50 -5.45
C ALA A 29 21.53 -27.71 -6.05
N LEU A 30 21.00 -28.15 -7.20
CA LEU A 30 19.84 -27.51 -7.82
C LEU A 30 18.59 -27.58 -6.92
N ARG A 31 18.38 -28.70 -6.22
CA ARG A 31 17.27 -28.82 -5.27
C ARG A 31 17.42 -27.84 -4.12
N GLN A 32 18.62 -27.70 -3.55
CA GLN A 32 18.88 -26.77 -2.47
C GLN A 32 18.69 -25.32 -2.92
N GLU A 33 19.18 -24.96 -4.11
CA GLU A 33 18.99 -23.63 -4.69
C GLU A 33 17.51 -23.31 -4.91
N ARG A 34 16.73 -24.26 -5.45
CA ARG A 34 15.27 -24.09 -5.61
C ARG A 34 14.57 -23.89 -4.27
N GLN A 35 14.88 -24.70 -3.26
CA GLN A 35 14.29 -24.55 -1.93
C GLN A 35 14.63 -23.20 -1.31
N HIS A 36 15.85 -22.72 -1.49
CA HIS A 36 16.25 -21.40 -1.01
C HIS A 36 15.52 -20.27 -1.74
N ALA A 37 15.40 -20.36 -3.07
CA ALA A 37 14.67 -19.39 -3.88
C ALA A 37 13.18 -19.36 -3.53
N GLU A 38 12.55 -20.51 -3.29
CA GLU A 38 11.16 -20.62 -2.84
C GLU A 38 10.94 -19.98 -1.46
N ALA A 39 11.86 -20.23 -0.51
CA ALA A 39 11.80 -19.61 0.82
C ALA A 39 11.93 -18.08 0.74
N LEU A 40 12.89 -17.58 -0.03
CA LEU A 40 13.07 -16.15 -0.27
C LEU A 40 11.84 -15.53 -0.93
N ALA A 41 11.27 -16.18 -1.95
CA ALA A 41 10.07 -15.68 -2.63
C ALA A 41 8.87 -15.57 -1.66
N GLU A 42 8.72 -16.53 -0.75
CA GLU A 42 7.68 -16.50 0.27
C GLU A 42 7.91 -15.40 1.32
N ASP A 43 9.15 -15.16 1.73
CA ASP A 43 9.51 -14.05 2.62
C ASP A 43 9.23 -12.70 1.94
N TYR A 44 9.64 -12.53 0.68
CA TYR A 44 9.34 -11.32 -0.09
C TYR A 44 7.84 -11.10 -0.27
N ARG A 45 7.07 -12.15 -0.55
CA ARG A 45 5.61 -12.05 -0.66
C ARG A 45 4.99 -11.58 0.65
N ARG A 46 5.39 -12.16 1.78
CA ARG A 46 4.89 -11.76 3.11
C ARG A 46 5.23 -10.31 3.43
N ALA A 47 6.48 -9.89 3.19
CA ALA A 47 6.91 -8.51 3.43
C ALA A 47 6.16 -7.52 2.53
N ARG A 48 5.92 -7.87 1.25
CA ARG A 48 5.12 -7.08 0.32
C ARG A 48 3.67 -6.95 0.80
N ASP A 49 3.04 -8.05 1.17
CA ASP A 49 1.64 -8.06 1.60
C ASP A 49 1.44 -7.27 2.90
N GLU A 50 2.41 -7.33 3.83
CA GLU A 50 2.42 -6.51 5.04
C GLU A 50 2.57 -5.01 4.72
N ALA A 51 3.50 -4.66 3.83
CA ALA A 51 3.68 -3.28 3.39
C ALA A 51 2.42 -2.71 2.72
N LEU A 52 1.75 -3.49 1.87
CA LEU A 52 0.50 -3.09 1.23
C LEU A 52 -0.63 -2.86 2.24
N ARG A 53 -0.78 -3.74 3.23
CA ARG A 53 -1.78 -3.54 4.30
C ARG A 53 -1.50 -2.30 5.13
N ALA A 54 -0.23 -2.03 5.43
CA ALA A 54 0.16 -0.84 6.19
C ALA A 54 -0.12 0.44 5.40
N ASP A 55 0.14 0.43 4.08
CA ASP A 55 -0.16 1.54 3.19
C ASP A 55 -1.67 1.80 3.08
N GLU A 56 -2.47 0.74 2.87
CA GLU A 56 -3.94 0.86 2.86
C GLU A 56 -4.49 1.44 4.18
N ALA A 57 -4.00 0.97 5.33
CA ALA A 57 -4.40 1.47 6.64
C ALA A 57 -4.00 2.94 6.85
N LYS A 58 -2.82 3.34 6.35
CA LYS A 58 -2.37 4.75 6.37
C LYS A 58 -3.31 5.62 5.56
N SER A 59 -3.68 5.21 4.34
CA SER A 59 -4.56 5.98 3.47
C SER A 59 -5.98 6.09 4.02
N GLU A 60 -6.52 5.02 4.61
CA GLU A 60 -7.82 5.06 5.30
C GLU A 60 -7.81 6.02 6.49
N LEU A 61 -6.76 5.98 7.32
CA LEU A 61 -6.60 6.90 8.45
C LEU A 61 -6.57 8.36 7.99
N LEU A 62 -5.77 8.67 6.97
CA LEU A 62 -5.64 10.03 6.45
C LEU A 62 -6.95 10.54 5.83
N ALA A 63 -7.67 9.71 5.08
CA ALA A 63 -8.99 10.04 4.56
C ALA A 63 -9.98 10.38 5.67
N ARG A 64 -10.02 9.54 6.71
CA ARG A 64 -10.89 9.78 7.85
C ARG A 64 -10.55 11.07 8.58
N VAL A 65 -9.28 11.30 8.90
CA VAL A 65 -8.83 12.53 9.58
C VAL A 65 -9.15 13.76 8.74
N SER A 66 -8.95 13.71 7.42
CA SER A 66 -9.31 14.81 6.52
C SER A 66 -10.80 15.16 6.59
N HIS A 67 -11.69 14.18 6.52
CA HIS A 67 -13.13 14.40 6.67
C HIS A 67 -13.51 14.96 8.04
N GLU A 68 -12.93 14.41 9.11
CA GLU A 68 -13.17 14.87 10.48
C GLU A 68 -12.64 16.28 10.73
N LEU A 69 -11.61 16.74 10.01
CA LEU A 69 -11.07 18.10 10.09
C LEU A 69 -11.84 19.12 9.23
N ARG A 70 -12.31 18.73 8.03
CA ARG A 70 -13.07 19.63 7.14
C ARG A 70 -14.34 20.16 7.80
N THR A 71 -15.03 19.32 8.56
CA THR A 71 -16.30 19.70 9.23
C THR A 71 -16.13 20.85 10.25
N PRO A 72 -15.28 20.73 11.29
CA PRO A 72 -15.05 21.81 12.25
C PRO A 72 -14.39 23.03 11.60
N LEU A 73 -13.51 22.84 10.61
CA LEU A 73 -12.87 23.96 9.91
C LEU A 73 -13.87 24.75 9.07
N GLY A 74 -14.76 24.06 8.35
CA GLY A 74 -15.87 24.69 7.63
C GLY A 74 -16.80 25.47 8.55
N ALA A 75 -17.07 24.95 9.77
CA ALA A 75 -17.83 25.69 10.76
C ALA A 75 -17.11 26.97 11.22
N ILE A 76 -15.80 26.91 11.50
CA ILE A 76 -14.98 28.08 11.88
C ILE A 76 -15.00 29.14 10.77
N LEU A 77 -14.79 28.73 9.52
CA LEU A 77 -14.82 29.62 8.36
C LEU A 77 -16.20 30.25 8.17
N GLY A 78 -17.28 29.46 8.24
CA GLY A 78 -18.64 29.97 8.14
C GLY A 78 -18.99 30.98 9.23
N TYR A 79 -18.54 30.77 10.48
CA TYR A 79 -18.68 31.77 11.54
C TYR A 79 -17.87 33.04 11.27
N ALA A 80 -16.63 32.89 10.78
CA ALA A 80 -15.79 34.03 10.46
C ALA A 80 -16.38 34.88 9.31
N GLU A 81 -16.92 34.24 8.28
CA GLU A 81 -17.65 34.89 7.18
C GLU A 81 -18.91 35.60 7.67
N THR A 82 -19.71 34.93 8.51
CA THR A 82 -20.95 35.52 9.04
C THR A 82 -20.67 36.75 9.90
N LEU A 83 -19.60 36.72 10.72
CA LEU A 83 -19.14 37.86 11.51
C LEU A 83 -18.58 38.97 10.61
N GLY A 84 -17.75 38.62 9.62
CA GLY A 84 -17.12 39.58 8.71
C GLY A 84 -18.11 40.28 7.78
N GLY A 85 -19.16 39.58 7.36
CA GLY A 85 -20.27 40.11 6.58
C GLY A 85 -21.26 40.96 7.40
N GLY A 86 -21.08 41.05 8.72
CA GLY A 86 -21.92 41.87 9.59
C GLY A 86 -23.30 41.28 9.90
N LEU A 87 -23.55 40.00 9.57
CA LEU A 87 -24.86 39.35 9.80
C LEU A 87 -25.19 39.19 11.28
N ILE A 88 -24.18 39.14 12.15
CA ILE A 88 -24.33 39.04 13.62
C ILE A 88 -24.00 40.39 14.30
N GLY A 89 -23.92 41.47 13.52
CA GLY A 89 -23.65 42.83 14.01
C GLY A 89 -22.34 43.42 13.49
N PRO A 90 -22.09 44.72 13.75
CA PRO A 90 -20.95 45.43 13.20
C PRO A 90 -19.63 44.95 13.81
N VAL A 91 -18.61 44.80 12.97
CA VAL A 91 -17.23 44.54 13.38
C VAL A 91 -16.37 45.78 13.22
N ASN A 92 -15.47 46.03 14.17
CA ASN A 92 -14.47 47.09 14.03
C ASN A 92 -13.32 46.65 13.11
N GLU A 93 -12.48 47.59 12.68
CA GLU A 93 -11.37 47.27 11.76
C GLU A 93 -10.39 46.21 12.28
N LYS A 94 -10.14 46.18 13.59
CA LYS A 94 -9.23 45.19 14.19
C LYS A 94 -9.84 43.80 14.13
N GLN A 95 -11.14 43.67 14.35
CA GLN A 95 -11.89 42.43 14.21
C GLN A 95 -11.92 42.00 12.73
N ALA A 96 -12.19 42.91 11.80
CA ALA A 96 -12.17 42.61 10.37
C ALA A 96 -10.82 42.04 9.91
N ARG A 97 -9.69 42.66 10.31
CA ARG A 97 -8.35 42.14 10.01
C ARG A 97 -8.08 40.77 10.64
N ALA A 98 -8.60 40.51 11.84
CA ALA A 98 -8.47 39.21 12.49
C ALA A 98 -9.28 38.13 11.77
N LEU A 99 -10.52 38.43 11.38
CA LEU A 99 -11.40 37.53 10.63
C LEU A 99 -10.79 37.16 9.28
N GLN A 100 -10.22 38.15 8.57
CA GLN A 100 -9.55 37.90 7.30
C GLN A 100 -8.33 36.96 7.43
N ARG A 101 -7.59 37.07 8.54
CA ARG A 101 -6.50 36.12 8.87
C ARG A 101 -7.02 34.72 9.22
N ILE A 102 -8.13 34.63 9.96
CA ILE A 102 -8.76 33.34 10.28
C ILE A 102 -9.18 32.63 8.98
N MET A 103 -9.77 33.37 8.04
CA MET A 103 -10.17 32.83 6.74
C MET A 103 -8.96 32.34 5.94
N SER A 104 -7.97 33.20 5.72
CA SER A 104 -6.74 32.82 4.99
C SER A 104 -6.05 31.59 5.58
N ASN A 105 -5.88 31.53 6.90
CA ASN A 105 -5.25 30.39 7.56
C ASN A 105 -6.09 29.11 7.44
N GLY A 106 -7.42 29.23 7.43
CA GLY A 106 -8.31 28.08 7.28
C GLY A 106 -8.26 27.52 5.85
N ASP A 107 -8.18 28.40 4.84
CA ASP A 107 -7.99 28.00 3.45
C ASP A 107 -6.63 27.32 3.25
N ASP A 108 -5.56 27.88 3.81
CA ASP A 108 -4.22 27.27 3.77
C ASP A 108 -4.21 25.88 4.43
N LEU A 109 -4.92 25.71 5.55
CA LEU A 109 -5.01 24.43 6.23
C LEU A 109 -5.81 23.40 5.42
N LEU A 110 -6.92 23.81 4.79
CA LEU A 110 -7.67 22.94 3.87
C LEU A 110 -6.80 22.48 2.71
N TYR A 111 -6.01 23.39 2.13
CA TYR A 111 -5.08 23.07 1.06
C TYR A 111 -4.05 22.03 1.51
N LEU A 112 -3.39 22.25 2.65
CA LEU A 112 -2.38 21.33 3.18
C LEU A 112 -2.97 19.94 3.49
N VAL A 113 -4.18 19.90 4.05
CA VAL A 113 -4.89 18.65 4.35
C VAL A 113 -5.22 17.88 3.06
N ASN A 114 -5.57 18.58 1.98
CA ASN A 114 -5.81 17.95 0.68
C ASN A 114 -4.51 17.44 0.05
N GLU A 115 -3.42 18.22 0.11
CA GLU A 115 -2.13 17.83 -0.46
C GLU A 115 -1.57 16.55 0.19
N ILE A 116 -1.67 16.43 1.52
CA ILE A 116 -1.29 15.21 2.26
C ILE A 116 -2.17 14.01 1.85
N LEU A 117 -3.44 14.25 1.57
CA LEU A 117 -4.35 13.19 1.13
C LEU A 117 -4.00 12.70 -0.28
N ASP A 118 -3.74 13.62 -1.20
CA ASP A 118 -3.39 13.31 -2.58
C ASP A 118 -2.09 12.51 -2.64
N GLU A 119 -1.08 12.88 -1.85
CA GLU A 119 0.16 12.12 -1.72
C GLU A 119 -0.08 10.69 -1.21
N ALA A 120 -0.95 10.53 -0.21
CA ALA A 120 -1.29 9.21 0.34
C ALA A 120 -2.12 8.34 -0.62
N GLN A 121 -2.93 8.95 -1.49
CA GLN A 121 -3.66 8.22 -2.52
C GLN A 121 -2.77 7.82 -3.69
N LEU A 122 -1.74 8.62 -4.02
CA LEU A 122 -0.78 8.30 -5.08
C LEU A 122 0.19 7.18 -4.69
N SER A 123 0.55 7.05 -3.40
CA SER A 123 1.45 5.99 -2.94
C SER A 123 0.80 4.61 -2.94
N SER A 124 -0.52 4.57 -2.75
CA SER A 124 -1.32 3.39 -3.03
C SER A 124 -1.56 3.34 -4.54
N ASP A 125 -1.18 2.29 -5.26
CA ASP A 125 -1.59 2.07 -6.68
C ASP A 125 -3.13 2.01 -6.89
N GLN A 126 -3.92 2.40 -5.88
CA GLN A 126 -5.37 2.54 -5.83
C GLN A 126 -5.76 4.02 -5.92
N VAL A 127 -5.57 4.66 -7.06
CA VAL A 127 -6.31 5.90 -7.35
C VAL A 127 -7.80 5.58 -7.39
N ARG A 128 -8.50 5.75 -6.27
CA ARG A 128 -9.96 5.65 -6.21
C ARG A 128 -10.53 6.99 -6.63
N MET A 129 -10.93 7.08 -7.90
CA MET A 129 -11.65 8.24 -8.39
C MET A 129 -12.97 8.40 -7.62
N SER A 130 -13.07 9.48 -6.84
CA SER A 130 -14.31 9.92 -6.21
C SER A 130 -15.13 10.69 -7.24
N ASN A 131 -16.27 10.12 -7.66
CA ASN A 131 -17.27 10.84 -8.44
C ASN A 131 -18.17 11.60 -7.47
N GLU A 132 -17.86 12.88 -7.21
CA GLU A 132 -18.81 13.78 -6.55
C GLU A 132 -19.66 14.54 -7.57
N PRO A 133 -20.94 14.81 -7.29
CA PRO A 133 -21.80 15.59 -8.18
C PRO A 133 -21.25 17.00 -8.35
N PHE A 134 -20.73 17.30 -9.54
CA PHE A 134 -20.37 18.66 -9.92
C PHE A 134 -21.66 19.46 -10.14
N ASN A 135 -21.89 20.48 -9.31
CA ASN A 135 -22.98 21.44 -9.49
C ASN A 135 -22.42 22.72 -10.12
N PRO A 136 -22.48 22.89 -11.45
CA PRO A 136 -22.11 24.16 -12.06
C PRO A 136 -23.14 25.22 -11.65
N VAL A 137 -22.68 26.23 -10.92
CA VAL A 137 -23.49 27.41 -10.61
C VAL A 137 -23.79 28.13 -11.94
N ALA A 138 -25.08 28.31 -12.24
CA ALA A 138 -25.58 29.10 -13.35
C ALA A 138 -25.69 30.58 -12.99
#